data_AF-A0A3D3TGM3-F1
#
_entry.id   AF-A0A3D3TGM3-F1
#
_cell.length_a   1.000
_cell.length_b   1.000
_cell.length_c   1.000
_cell.angle_alpha   90.00
_cell.angle_beta   90.00
_cell.angle_gamma   90.00
#
_symmetry.space_group_name_H-M   'P 1'
#
loop_
_entity.id
_entity.type
_entity.pdbx_description
1 polymer ?
#
loop_
_entity_poly.entity_id
_entity_poly.type
_entity_poly.pdbx_seq_one_letter_code
_entity_poly.pdbx_strand_id
1 'polypeptide(L)'
;MNNWFECKVNYEKTMENGVQKKVTEPYLVDALSFTEAEARIIEELKPYIAGEFTIADIKRAKLSELFFNENGDRYFKAKIYFITLDEKSGTEKKTAAQMLAQASDIKEALAVVEKGMAGTLADYVIASLSETAIMDVFPYSAEEKEKSKIEYLKEE
;
A
#
# COMPACT_ATOMS: atom_id res chain seq x y z
N MET A 1 -13.53 -1.01 3.43
CA MET A 1 -12.46 -0.74 4.41
C MET A 1 -11.32 -1.65 4.02
N ASN A 2 -10.21 -1.06 3.58
CA ASN A 2 -9.10 -1.80 3.02
C ASN A 2 -8.17 -2.24 4.15
N ASN A 3 -7.60 -3.42 4.02
CA ASN A 3 -6.74 -4.05 5.01
C ASN A 3 -5.41 -4.35 4.33
N TRP A 4 -4.53 -3.36 4.35
CA TRP A 4 -3.27 -3.43 3.64
C TRP A 4 -2.23 -4.27 4.41
N PHE A 5 -1.55 -5.14 3.67
CA PHE A 5 -0.40 -5.92 4.11
C PHE A 5 0.80 -5.58 3.24
N GLU A 6 1.94 -5.27 3.86
CA GLU A 6 3.22 -5.17 3.15
C GLU A 6 3.87 -6.55 3.17
N CYS A 7 3.94 -7.19 2.01
CA CYS A 7 4.56 -8.50 1.77
C CYS A 7 5.95 -8.29 1.18
N LYS A 8 7.00 -8.79 1.85
CA LYS A 8 8.36 -8.78 1.30
C LYS A 8 8.65 -10.08 0.60
N VAL A 9 9.04 -10.00 -0.66
CA VAL A 9 9.30 -11.16 -1.51
C VAL A 9 10.77 -11.23 -1.86
N ASN A 10 11.38 -12.39 -1.64
CA ASN A 10 12.78 -12.65 -1.94
C ASN A 10 12.89 -13.57 -3.15
N TYR A 11 13.61 -13.13 -4.18
CA TYR A 11 13.77 -13.87 -5.43
C TYR A 11 15.05 -13.47 -6.16
N GLU A 12 15.45 -14.27 -7.15
CA GLU A 12 16.59 -13.96 -8.02
C GLU A 12 16.14 -13.10 -9.21
N LYS A 13 16.71 -11.91 -9.31
CA LYS A 13 16.45 -10.96 -10.39
C LYS A 13 17.68 -10.84 -11.27
N THR A 14 17.48 -10.91 -12.59
CA THR A 14 18.55 -10.61 -13.55
C THR A 14 18.65 -9.10 -13.68
N MET A 15 19.79 -8.55 -13.29
CA MET A 15 20.07 -7.13 -13.41
C MET A 15 20.37 -6.75 -14.87
N GLU A 16 20.35 -5.45 -15.20
CA GLU A 16 20.62 -4.94 -16.56
C GLU A 16 22.00 -5.36 -17.11
N ASN A 17 22.95 -5.64 -16.23
CA ASN A 17 24.29 -6.14 -16.57
C ASN A 17 24.36 -7.66 -16.77
N GLY A 18 23.23 -8.37 -16.75
CA GLY A 18 23.14 -9.83 -16.90
C GLY A 18 23.49 -10.64 -15.65
N VAL A 19 23.81 -9.99 -14.53
CA VAL A 19 24.12 -10.68 -13.26
C VAL A 19 22.82 -11.01 -12.52
N GLN A 20 22.66 -12.27 -12.13
CA GLN A 20 21.59 -12.69 -11.22
C GLN A 20 21.94 -12.29 -9.79
N LYS A 21 21.02 -11.58 -9.13
CA LYS A 21 21.17 -11.16 -7.74
C LYS A 21 19.89 -11.45 -6.96
N LYS A 22 20.05 -11.96 -5.74
CA LYS A 22 18.94 -12.05 -4.77
C LYS A 22 18.54 -10.65 -4.32
N VAL A 23 17.26 -10.33 -4.49
CA VAL A 23 16.66 -9.06 -4.06
C VAL A 23 15.51 -9.34 -3.11
N THR A 24 15.20 -8.37 -2.26
CA THR A 24 14.01 -8.42 -1.39
C THR A 24 13.20 -7.18 -1.65
N GLU A 25 12.04 -7.36 -2.26
CA GLU A 25 11.18 -6.29 -2.75
C GLU A 25 9.85 -6.31 -1.97
N PRO A 26 9.41 -5.18 -1.39
CA PRO A 26 8.12 -5.08 -0.73
C PRO A 26 7.00 -4.76 -1.72
N TYR A 27 5.86 -5.41 -1.53
CA TYR A 27 4.62 -5.19 -2.27
C TYR A 27 3.49 -4.94 -1.29
N LEU A 28 2.50 -4.14 -1.68
CA LEU A 28 1.35 -3.87 -0.85
C LEU A 28 0.14 -4.66 -1.38
N VAL A 29 -0.53 -5.41 -0.52
CA VAL A 29 -1.68 -6.25 -0.89
C VAL A 29 -2.85 -5.93 0.02
N ASP A 30 -4.03 -5.72 -0.55
CA ASP A 30 -5.26 -5.63 0.24
C ASP A 30 -5.79 -7.04 0.51
N ALA A 31 -5.99 -7.44 1.76
CA ALA A 31 -6.46 -8.79 2.09
C ALA A 31 -7.21 -8.79 3.42
N LEU A 32 -7.97 -9.82 3.76
CA LEU A 32 -8.62 -9.91 5.06
C LEU A 32 -7.70 -10.51 6.13
N SER A 33 -6.76 -11.38 5.72
CA SER A 33 -5.87 -12.12 6.62
C SER A 33 -4.44 -12.23 6.09
N PHE A 34 -3.50 -12.62 6.97
CA PHE A 34 -2.11 -12.90 6.58
C PHE A 34 -2.01 -14.04 5.57
N THR A 35 -2.80 -15.10 5.75
CA THR A 35 -2.83 -16.26 4.84
C THR A 35 -3.34 -15.88 3.46
N GLU A 36 -4.38 -15.03 3.41
CA GLU A 36 -4.88 -14.52 2.13
C GLU A 36 -3.88 -13.58 1.46
N ALA A 37 -3.24 -12.69 2.23
CA ALA A 37 -2.19 -11.80 1.71
C ALA A 37 -1.03 -12.59 1.10
N GLU A 38 -0.62 -13.70 1.75
CA GLU A 38 0.40 -14.62 1.25
C GLU A 38 -0.03 -15.31 -0.05
N ALA A 39 -1.24 -15.87 -0.09
CA ALA A 39 -1.76 -16.54 -1.27
C ALA A 39 -1.85 -15.58 -2.47
N ARG A 40 -2.43 -14.39 -2.26
CA ARG A 40 -2.60 -13.38 -3.32
C ARG A 40 -1.27 -12.89 -3.86
N ILE A 41 -0.29 -12.55 -3.02
CA ILE A 41 1.00 -12.08 -3.53
C ILE A 41 1.73 -13.16 -4.33
N ILE A 42 1.58 -14.44 -3.96
CA ILE A 42 2.13 -15.55 -4.72
C ILE A 42 1.49 -15.62 -6.11
N GLU A 43 0.17 -15.50 -6.20
CA GLU A 43 -0.56 -15.53 -7.47
C GLU A 43 -0.20 -14.35 -8.38
N GLU A 44 -0.17 -13.14 -7.83
CA GLU A 44 0.14 -11.91 -8.57
C GLU A 44 1.58 -11.90 -9.12
N LEU A 45 2.55 -12.43 -8.37
CA LEU A 45 3.96 -12.38 -8.78
C LEU A 45 4.42 -13.57 -9.64
N LYS A 46 3.69 -14.69 -9.60
CA LYS A 46 4.01 -15.90 -10.38
C LYS A 46 4.24 -15.65 -11.88
N PRO A 47 3.49 -14.79 -12.59
CA PRO A 47 3.76 -14.52 -14.01
C PRO A 47 5.01 -13.66 -14.25
N TYR A 48 5.51 -12.95 -13.23
CA TYR A 48 6.61 -11.99 -13.37
C TYR A 48 7.96 -12.51 -12.86
N ILE A 49 7.96 -13.47 -11.92
CA ILE A 49 9.19 -14.04 -11.36
C ILE A 49 9.52 -15.37 -12.04
N ALA A 50 10.66 -15.44 -12.70
CA ALA A 50 11.21 -16.69 -13.21
C ALA A 50 11.94 -17.45 -12.08
N GLY A 51 11.52 -18.68 -11.81
CA GLY A 51 12.15 -19.53 -10.79
C GLY A 51 11.41 -19.51 -9.45
N GLU A 52 12.10 -19.94 -8.39
CA GLU A 52 11.55 -19.99 -7.04
C GLU A 52 11.67 -18.62 -6.35
N PHE A 53 10.62 -18.27 -5.60
CA PHE A 53 10.64 -17.14 -4.69
C PHE A 53 10.08 -17.53 -3.33
N THR A 54 10.43 -16.75 -2.31
CA THR A 54 9.93 -16.95 -0.95
C THR A 54 9.35 -15.66 -0.39
N ILE A 55 8.31 -15.79 0.43
CA ILE A 55 7.77 -14.67 1.19
C ILE A 55 8.60 -14.54 2.47
N ALA A 56 9.34 -13.44 2.58
CA ALA A 56 10.29 -13.22 3.68
C ALA A 56 9.63 -12.60 4.92
N ASP A 57 8.59 -11.79 4.74
CA ASP A 57 7.89 -11.09 5.82
C ASP A 57 6.50 -10.65 5.35
N ILE A 58 5.51 -10.65 6.24
CA ILE A 58 4.19 -10.09 6.00
C ILE A 58 3.79 -9.29 7.23
N LYS A 59 3.51 -7.99 7.04
CA LYS A 59 3.07 -7.11 8.13
C LYS A 59 1.87 -6.29 7.73
N ARG A 60 1.01 -5.96 8.71
CA ARG A 60 -0.10 -5.01 8.48
C ARG A 60 0.46 -3.61 8.23
N ALA A 61 0.08 -3.02 7.11
CA ALA A 61 0.34 -1.63 6.77
C ALA A 61 -0.84 -0.77 7.24
N LYS A 62 -0.62 0.07 8.27
CA LYS A 62 -1.64 0.99 8.77
C LYS A 62 -1.74 2.20 7.84
N LEU A 63 -2.41 2.04 6.71
CA LEU A 63 -2.70 3.11 5.77
C LEU A 63 -4.17 3.51 5.88
N SER A 64 -4.41 4.79 6.09
CA SER A 64 -5.75 5.39 6.16
C SER A 64 -6.33 5.63 4.78
N GLU A 65 -5.48 5.95 3.80
CA GLU A 65 -5.91 6.25 2.43
C GLU A 65 -4.78 5.92 1.43
N LEU A 66 -5.16 5.62 0.19
CA LEU A 66 -4.23 5.40 -0.92
C LEU A 66 -4.71 6.14 -2.17
N PHE A 67 -3.86 7.01 -2.70
CA PHE A 67 -4.15 7.82 -3.88
C PHE A 67 -3.39 7.28 -5.10
N PHE A 68 -4.12 6.65 -6.03
CA PHE A 68 -3.56 6.22 -7.31
C PHE A 68 -3.41 7.41 -8.27
N ASN A 69 -2.38 7.37 -9.10
CA ASN A 69 -2.09 8.35 -10.13
C ASN A 69 -1.54 7.61 -11.34
N GLU A 70 -2.25 7.67 -12.47
CA GLU A 70 -1.88 6.96 -13.70
C GLU A 70 -0.51 7.38 -14.24
N ASN A 71 -0.05 8.58 -13.91
CA ASN A 71 1.25 9.07 -14.34
C ASN A 71 2.41 8.63 -13.43
N GLY A 72 2.11 8.07 -12.26
CA GLY A 72 3.11 7.75 -11.25
C GLY A 72 3.60 6.30 -11.33
N ASP A 73 4.90 6.13 -11.23
CA ASP A 73 5.60 4.82 -11.23
C ASP A 73 6.15 4.44 -9.85
N ARG A 74 5.98 5.28 -8.83
CA ARG A 74 6.52 5.08 -7.48
C ARG A 74 5.50 5.41 -6.41
N TYR A 75 5.76 4.91 -5.20
CA TYR A 75 4.87 5.13 -4.06
C TYR A 75 5.55 5.95 -2.97
N PHE A 76 4.89 7.00 -2.53
CA PHE A 76 5.32 7.92 -1.49
C PHE A 76 4.42 7.81 -0.27
N LYS A 77 5.02 7.63 0.91
CA LYS A 77 4.32 7.60 2.18
C LYS A 77 4.20 9.02 2.73
N ALA A 78 2.97 9.46 2.95
CA ALA A 78 2.64 10.73 3.57
C ALA A 78 2.18 10.50 5.01
N LYS A 79 2.78 11.23 5.96
CA LYS A 79 2.26 11.33 7.33
C LYS A 79 1.47 12.62 7.45
N ILE A 80 0.20 12.50 7.82
CA ILE A 80 -0.69 13.63 8.05
C ILE A 80 -1.00 13.72 9.54
N TYR A 81 -1.07 14.93 10.08
CA TYR A 81 -1.70 15.17 11.38
C TYR A 81 -3.03 15.87 11.16
N PHE A 82 -4.12 15.23 11.56
CA PHE A 82 -5.40 15.89 11.74
C PHE A 82 -5.37 16.69 13.03
N ILE A 83 -5.81 17.94 12.97
CA ILE A 83 -5.82 18.88 14.09
C ILE A 83 -7.26 19.00 14.57
N THR A 84 -7.44 18.79 15.86
CA THR A 84 -8.74 18.95 16.54
C THR A 84 -8.52 19.70 17.83
N LEU A 85 -9.45 20.58 18.21
CA LEU A 85 -9.41 21.23 19.51
C LEU A 85 -10.06 20.33 20.56
N ASP A 86 -9.38 20.10 21.68
CA ASP A 86 -9.99 19.44 22.83
C ASP A 86 -10.87 20.45 23.58
N GLU A 87 -12.20 20.26 23.55
CA GLU A 87 -13.17 21.21 24.12
C GLU A 87 -13.05 21.41 25.63
N LYS A 88 -12.40 20.47 26.35
CA LYS A 88 -12.25 20.55 27.81
C LYS A 88 -11.01 21.35 28.22
N SER A 89 -9.93 21.22 27.46
CA SER A 89 -8.62 21.81 27.78
C SER A 89 -8.24 22.99 26.90
N GLY A 90 -8.95 23.22 25.78
CA GLY A 90 -8.59 24.22 24.78
C GLY A 90 -7.27 23.94 24.07
N THR A 91 -6.71 22.73 24.22
CA THR A 91 -5.42 22.35 23.63
C THR A 91 -5.62 21.68 22.28
N GLU A 92 -4.73 21.96 21.34
CA GLU A 92 -4.72 21.27 20.05
C GLU A 92 -4.26 19.82 20.20
N LYS A 93 -5.07 18.89 19.71
CA LYS A 93 -4.73 17.47 19.60
C LYS A 93 -4.40 17.14 18.15
N LYS A 94 -3.25 16.48 17.95
CA LYS A 94 -2.81 15.97 16.65
C LYS A 94 -3.01 14.46 16.57
N THR A 95 -3.80 14.01 15.61
CA THR A 95 -4.01 12.59 15.31
C THR A 95 -3.27 12.22 14.04
N ALA A 96 -2.33 11.27 14.14
CA ALA A 96 -1.52 10.85 13.01
C ALA A 96 -2.29 9.88 12.10
N ALA A 97 -2.26 10.14 10.80
CA ALA A 97 -2.67 9.22 9.75
C ALA A 97 -1.48 8.96 8.81
N GLN A 98 -1.47 7.78 8.19
CA GLN A 98 -0.52 7.46 7.13
C GLN A 98 -1.30 7.27 5.84
N MET A 99 -0.81 7.86 4.77
CA MET A 99 -1.39 7.73 3.44
C MET A 99 -0.30 7.33 2.47
N LEU A 100 -0.69 6.75 1.34
CA LEU A 100 0.23 6.39 0.27
C LEU A 100 -0.23 7.08 -1.02
N ALA A 101 0.68 7.73 -1.72
CA ALA A 101 0.41 8.39 -2.99
C ALA A 101 1.31 7.79 -4.07
N GLN A 102 0.70 7.45 -5.20
CA GLN A 102 1.45 7.09 -6.41
C GLN A 102 1.85 8.37 -7.15
N ALA A 103 3.12 8.47 -7.54
CA ALA A 103 3.68 9.63 -8.24
C ALA A 103 5.05 9.28 -8.84
N SER A 104 5.58 10.13 -9.71
CA SER A 104 6.94 9.99 -10.26
C SER A 104 8.00 10.75 -9.48
N ASP A 105 7.61 11.82 -8.76
CA ASP A 105 8.52 12.57 -7.91
C ASP A 105 7.82 13.12 -6.65
N ILE A 106 8.63 13.68 -5.74
CA ILE A 106 8.13 14.18 -4.45
C ILE A 106 7.19 15.40 -4.58
N LYS A 107 7.31 16.20 -5.64
CA LYS A 107 6.44 17.37 -5.86
C LYS A 107 5.08 16.90 -6.36
N GLU A 108 5.05 15.96 -7.29
CA GLU A 108 3.81 15.35 -7.75
C GLU A 108 3.13 14.58 -6.61
N ALA A 109 3.89 13.83 -5.80
CA ALA A 109 3.36 13.14 -4.64
C ALA A 109 2.67 14.10 -3.66
N LEU A 110 3.25 15.28 -3.42
CA LEU A 110 2.64 16.32 -2.60
C LEU A 110 1.30 16.78 -3.20
N ALA A 111 1.28 17.09 -4.49
CA ALA A 111 0.07 17.54 -5.19
C ALA A 111 -1.03 16.46 -5.18
N VAL A 112 -0.68 15.18 -5.33
CA VAL A 112 -1.62 14.05 -5.26
C VAL A 112 -2.25 13.96 -3.87
N VAL A 113 -1.44 14.08 -2.82
CA VAL A 113 -1.94 14.08 -1.42
C VAL A 113 -2.85 15.29 -1.18
N GLU A 114 -2.42 16.50 -1.55
CA GLU A 114 -3.22 17.72 -1.37
C GLU A 114 -4.57 17.64 -2.11
N LYS A 115 -4.57 17.12 -3.34
CA LYS A 115 -5.80 16.89 -4.13
C LYS A 115 -6.71 15.86 -3.47
N GLY A 116 -6.15 14.74 -3.00
CA GLY A 116 -6.90 13.71 -2.28
C GLY A 116 -7.52 14.23 -0.98
N MET A 117 -6.84 15.19 -0.34
CA MET A 117 -7.29 15.81 0.91
C MET A 117 -8.21 17.02 0.70
N ALA A 118 -8.30 17.61 -0.49
CA ALA A 118 -9.07 18.84 -0.74
C ALA A 118 -10.56 18.76 -0.36
N GLY A 119 -11.14 17.56 -0.33
CA GLY A 119 -12.53 17.33 0.10
C GLY A 119 -12.72 17.14 1.61
N THR A 120 -11.64 17.14 2.39
CA THR A 120 -11.74 16.94 3.83
C THR A 120 -12.24 18.21 4.53
N LEU A 121 -13.15 18.04 5.48
CA LEU A 121 -13.60 19.13 6.36
C LEU A 121 -12.70 19.28 7.60
N ALA A 122 -11.73 18.39 7.78
CA ALA A 122 -10.84 18.39 8.94
C ALA A 122 -9.61 19.25 8.68
N ASP A 123 -9.22 20.05 9.66
CA ASP A 123 -7.92 20.73 9.64
C ASP A 123 -6.80 19.69 9.67
N TYR A 124 -5.81 19.85 8.79
CA TYR A 124 -4.68 18.94 8.72
C TYR A 124 -3.39 19.63 8.34
N VAL A 125 -2.27 18.98 8.68
CA VAL A 125 -0.94 19.35 8.19
C VAL A 125 -0.19 18.11 7.70
N ILE A 126 0.55 18.27 6.61
CA ILE A 126 1.45 17.25 6.09
C ILE A 126 2.74 17.30 6.93
N ALA A 127 2.98 16.25 7.73
CA ALA A 127 4.11 16.17 8.64
C ALA A 127 5.39 15.66 7.95
N SER A 128 5.25 14.75 7.00
CA SER A 128 6.36 14.23 6.21
C SER A 128 5.86 13.57 4.93
N LEU A 129 6.69 13.59 3.90
CA LEU A 129 6.49 12.88 2.64
C LEU A 129 7.80 12.23 2.23
N SER A 130 7.79 10.91 1.98
CA SER A 130 9.00 10.17 1.65
C SER A 130 8.72 9.05 0.65
N GLU A 131 9.60 8.87 -0.32
CA GLU A 131 9.58 7.73 -1.25
C GLU A 131 9.70 6.41 -0.46
N THR A 132 8.99 5.39 -0.93
CA THR A 132 9.03 4.04 -0.36
C THR A 132 9.72 3.08 -1.33
N ALA A 133 10.13 1.92 -0.82
CA ALA A 133 10.63 0.84 -1.66
C ALA A 133 9.51 -0.05 -2.22
N ILE A 134 8.22 0.31 -2.01
CA ILE A 134 7.09 -0.49 -2.48
C ILE A 134 7.15 -0.55 -4.01
N MET A 135 7.20 -1.77 -4.54
CA MET A 135 7.31 -2.00 -5.98
C MET A 135 5.96 -1.90 -6.68
N ASP A 136 4.92 -2.45 -6.05
CA ASP A 136 3.56 -2.42 -6.60
C ASP A 136 2.51 -2.53 -5.48
N VAL A 137 1.28 -2.16 -5.82
CA VAL A 137 0.10 -2.25 -4.97
C VAL A 137 -0.94 -3.11 -5.67
N PHE A 138 -1.43 -4.13 -4.98
CA PHE A 138 -2.47 -5.04 -5.43
C PHE A 138 -3.76 -4.82 -4.61
N PRO A 139 -4.68 -3.94 -5.06
CA PRO A 139 -5.98 -3.77 -4.45
C PRO A 139 -6.79 -5.07 -4.47
N TYR A 140 -7.80 -5.15 -3.62
CA TYR A 140 -8.76 -6.24 -3.67
C TYR A 140 -9.72 -6.01 -4.85
N SER A 141 -9.74 -6.92 -5.83
CA SER A 141 -10.63 -6.77 -6.99
C SER A 141 -12.07 -7.22 -6.67
N ALA A 142 -13.04 -6.66 -7.39
CA ALA A 142 -14.44 -7.10 -7.28
C ALA A 142 -14.66 -8.53 -7.79
N GLU A 143 -13.85 -8.99 -8.75
CA GLU A 143 -13.92 -10.35 -9.30
C GLU A 143 -13.47 -11.41 -8.27
N GLU A 144 -12.48 -11.08 -7.44
CA GLU A 144 -12.07 -11.93 -6.31
C GLU A 144 -13.12 -11.95 -5.18
N LYS A 145 -13.85 -10.84 -5.00
CA LYS A 145 -15.01 -10.78 -4.11
C LYS A 145 -16.14 -11.71 -4.56
N GLU A 146 -16.31 -11.88 -5.86
CA GLU A 146 -17.35 -12.73 -6.44
C GLU A 146 -16.94 -14.21 -6.41
N LYS A 147 -15.68 -14.54 -6.68
CA LYS A 147 -15.13 -15.90 -6.54
C LYS A 147 -15.21 -16.42 -5.10
N SER A 148 -14.76 -15.62 -4.13
CA SER A 148 -14.82 -15.99 -2.70
C SER A 148 -16.26 -16.21 -2.20
N LYS A 149 -17.21 -15.40 -2.70
CA LYS A 149 -18.64 -15.56 -2.39
C LYS A 149 -19.25 -16.82 -3.01
N ILE A 150 -18.83 -17.19 -4.22
CA ILE A 150 -19.29 -18.40 -4.93
C ILE A 150 -18.74 -19.67 -4.29
N GLU A 151 -17.50 -19.67 -3.77
CA GLU A 151 -16.94 -20.81 -3.03
C GLU A 151 -17.71 -21.09 -1.72
N TYR A 152 -18.03 -20.05 -0.96
CA TYR A 152 -18.81 -20.18 0.28
C TYR A 152 -20.21 -20.80 0.06
N LEU A 153 -20.86 -20.47 -1.05
CA LEU A 153 -22.21 -20.98 -1.38
C LEU A 153 -22.21 -22.42 -1.92
N LYS A 154 -21.04 -23.00 -2.22
CA LYS A 154 -20.91 -24.39 -2.68
C LYS A 154 -20.62 -25.38 -1.55
N GLU A 155 -20.26 -24.88 -0.38
CA GLU A 155 -19.96 -25.69 0.82
C GLU A 155 -21.16 -25.79 1.81
N GLU A 156 -22.31 -25.20 1.47
CA GLU A 156 -23.62 -25.39 2.16
C GLU A 156 -24.54 -26.35 1.38
#